data_AF-A0A8H3ME72-F1
#
_entry.id   AF-A0A8H3ME72-F1
#
_cell.length_a   1.000
_cell.length_b   1.000
_cell.length_c   1.000
_cell.angle_alpha   90.00
_cell.angle_beta   90.00
_cell.angle_gamma   90.00
#
_symmetry.space_group_name_H-M   'P 1'
#
loop_
_entity.id
_entity.type
_entity.pdbx_description
1 polymer ?
#
loop_
_entity_poly.entity_id
_entity_poly.type
_entity_poly.pdbx_seq_one_letter_code
_entity_poly.pdbx_strand_id
1 'polypeptide(L)'
;MVGIERKGLKTIQINNYAGYMVISNQDVSLKIDIGDSCIACFDVSTCCRGNISYFDQLEDILDYFDAPKVVISYLLSRDLSNWSSEKISAIKMKIETM
;
A
#
# COMPACT_ATOMS: atom_id res chain seq x y z
N MET A 1 -11.02 4.38 -17.30
CA MET A 1 -10.18 4.02 -18.47
C MET A 1 -8.89 4.81 -18.37
N VAL A 2 -7.75 4.19 -18.66
CA VAL A 2 -6.44 4.84 -18.62
C VAL A 2 -5.74 4.64 -19.96
N GLY A 3 -5.10 5.71 -20.46
CA GLY A 3 -4.26 5.67 -21.64
C GLY A 3 -2.85 5.24 -21.26
N ILE A 4 -2.36 4.15 -21.87
CA ILE A 4 -0.97 3.71 -21.71
C ILE A 4 -0.20 4.10 -22.95
N GLU A 5 0.72 5.04 -22.78
CA GLU A 5 1.69 5.43 -23.80
C GLU A 5 3.02 4.71 -23.54
N ARG A 6 3.58 4.13 -24.59
CA ARG A 6 4.90 3.50 -24.56
C ARG A 6 5.70 4.04 -25.73
N LYS A 7 6.96 4.37 -25.48
CA LYS A 7 7.86 4.95 -26.49
C LYS A 7 7.85 4.11 -27.77
N GLY A 8 7.54 4.75 -28.90
CA GLY A 8 7.52 4.10 -30.21
C GLY A 8 6.28 3.23 -30.50
N LEU A 9 5.29 3.23 -29.61
CA LEU A 9 4.04 2.50 -29.78
C LEU A 9 2.84 3.45 -29.76
N LYS A 10 1.76 3.03 -30.42
CA LYS A 10 0.48 3.76 -30.37
C LYS A 10 -0.12 3.62 -28.96
N THR A 11 -0.68 4.72 -28.45
CA THR A 11 -1.40 4.73 -27.18
C THR A 11 -2.57 3.75 -27.20
N ILE A 12 -2.67 2.93 -26.14
CA ILE A 12 -3.78 2.01 -25.93
C ILE A 12 -4.66 2.47 -24.77
N GLN A 13 -5.95 2.17 -24.84
CA GLN A 13 -6.91 2.46 -23.79
C GLN A 13 -7.29 1.17 -23.07
N ILE A 14 -7.18 1.15 -21.74
CA ILE A 14 -7.50 -0.03 -20.92
C ILE A 14 -8.31 0.36 -19.67
N ASN A 15 -9.00 -0.60 -19.08
CA ASN A 15 -9.59 -0.42 -17.76
C ASN A 15 -8.50 -0.24 -16.70
N ASN A 16 -8.77 0.57 -15.68
CA ASN A 16 -7.83 0.80 -14.59
C ASN A 16 -8.16 -0.15 -13.43
N TYR A 17 -7.20 -0.99 -13.06
CA TYR A 17 -7.27 -1.88 -11.91
C TYR A 17 -6.08 -1.67 -10.94
N ALA A 18 -5.35 -0.56 -11.07
CA ALA A 18 -4.19 -0.28 -10.25
C ALA A 18 -4.59 0.09 -8.82
N GLY A 19 -3.98 -0.59 -7.84
CA GLY A 19 -3.89 -0.13 -6.45
C GLY A 19 -2.49 0.38 -6.18
N TYR A 20 -2.37 1.57 -5.58
CA TYR A 20 -1.08 2.19 -5.30
C TYR A 20 -0.70 2.01 -3.83
N MET A 21 0.55 1.61 -3.59
CA MET A 21 1.19 1.68 -2.28
C MET A 21 2.38 2.62 -2.40
N VAL A 22 2.38 3.68 -1.59
CA VAL A 22 3.45 4.68 -1.57
C VAL A 22 4.15 4.58 -0.22
N ILE A 23 5.47 4.35 -0.27
CA ILE A 23 6.33 4.29 0.91
C ILE A 23 7.29 5.46 0.81
N SER A 24 7.48 6.17 1.91
CA SER A 24 8.34 7.35 1.95
C SER A 24 8.90 7.55 3.35
N ASN A 25 10.11 8.12 3.40
CA ASN A 25 10.75 8.56 4.63
C ASN A 25 10.52 10.07 4.91
N GLN A 26 9.71 10.73 4.08
CA GLN A 26 9.39 12.15 4.22
C GLN A 26 8.13 12.33 5.06
N ASP A 27 8.13 13.34 5.92
CA ASP A 27 7.00 13.67 6.80
C ASP A 27 5.72 13.98 6.01
N VAL A 28 5.85 14.57 4.82
CA VAL A 28 4.72 14.83 3.90
C VAL A 28 5.11 14.40 2.49
N SER A 29 4.48 13.33 2.01
CA SER A 29 4.84 12.69 0.74
C SER A 29 3.85 12.96 -0.39
N LEU A 30 2.60 13.25 -0.04
CA LEU A 30 1.51 13.52 -0.96
C LEU A 30 0.65 14.64 -0.39
N LYS A 31 0.14 15.50 -1.27
CA LYS A 31 -0.91 16.45 -0.89
C LYS A 31 -2.23 15.70 -0.80
N ILE A 32 -2.90 15.79 0.36
CA ILE A 32 -4.17 15.12 0.62
C ILE A 32 -5.19 16.21 0.95
N ASP A 33 -6.25 16.29 0.14
CA ASP A 33 -7.30 17.29 0.38
C ASP A 33 -8.28 16.80 1.47
N ILE A 34 -8.93 17.75 2.14
CA ILE A 34 -9.96 17.46 3.14
C ILE A 34 -11.10 16.68 2.47
N GLY A 35 -11.47 15.54 3.06
CA GLY A 35 -12.53 14.68 2.54
C GLY A 35 -12.08 13.70 1.46
N ASP A 36 -10.79 13.66 1.09
CA ASP A 36 -10.24 12.58 0.26
C ASP A 36 -10.55 11.23 0.93
N SER A 37 -11.20 10.31 0.23
CA SER A 37 -11.54 8.96 0.70
C SER A 37 -10.71 7.87 0.02
N CYS A 38 -9.77 8.24 -0.85
CA CYS A 38 -8.94 7.35 -1.65
C CYS A 38 -7.62 6.98 -0.96
N ILE A 39 -7.13 7.83 -0.04
CA ILE A 39 -5.81 7.65 0.59
C ILE A 39 -5.94 7.21 2.06
N ALA A 40 -5.26 6.12 2.42
CA ALA A 40 -5.01 5.73 3.80
C ALA A 40 -3.55 6.04 4.18
N CYS A 41 -3.35 6.68 5.34
CA CYS A 41 -2.03 7.06 5.84
C CYS A 41 -1.68 6.25 7.08
N PHE A 42 -0.52 5.59 7.06
CA PHE A 42 -0.01 4.81 8.18
C PHE A 42 1.33 5.39 8.62
N ASP A 43 1.44 5.71 9.90
CA ASP A 43 2.73 5.98 10.52
C ASP A 43 3.36 4.63 10.89
N VAL A 44 4.63 4.46 10.57
CA VAL A 44 5.36 3.22 10.82
C VAL A 44 6.29 3.47 12.00
N SER A 45 6.23 2.59 12.99
CA SER A 45 7.05 2.71 14.18
C SER A 45 8.54 2.76 13.84
N THR A 46 9.27 3.61 14.55
CA THR A 46 10.73 3.68 14.49
C THR A 46 11.42 2.54 15.26
N CYS A 47 10.67 1.62 15.87
CA CYS A 47 11.19 0.57 16.75
C CYS A 47 12.22 -0.35 16.10
N CYS A 48 12.08 -0.64 14.79
CA CYS A 48 13.01 -1.49 14.05
C CYS A 48 14.07 -0.68 13.28
N ARG A 49 14.13 0.65 13.44
CA ARG A 49 15.09 1.47 12.68
C ARG A 49 16.52 1.09 13.05
N GLY A 50 17.29 0.66 12.05
CA GLY A 50 18.68 0.22 12.23
C GLY A 50 18.83 -1.17 12.87
N ASN A 51 17.73 -1.90 13.11
CA ASN A 51 17.77 -3.25 13.65
C ASN A 51 18.05 -4.27 12.54
N ILE A 52 19.33 -4.37 12.15
CA ILE A 52 19.77 -5.25 11.05
C ILE A 52 19.38 -6.71 11.33
N SER A 53 19.63 -7.19 12.56
CA SER A 53 19.30 -8.58 12.93
C SER A 53 17.82 -8.92 12.77
N TYR A 54 16.91 -7.97 13.01
CA TYR A 54 15.48 -8.18 12.78
C TYR A 54 15.18 -8.33 11.28
N PHE A 55 15.81 -7.51 10.44
CA PHE A 55 15.59 -7.57 8.99
C PHE A 55 16.22 -8.81 8.36
N ASP A 56 17.39 -9.25 8.82
CA ASP A 56 18.00 -10.50 8.36
C ASP A 56 17.07 -11.69 8.65
N GLN A 57 16.50 -11.76 9.86
CA GLN A 57 15.52 -12.80 10.20
C GLN A 57 14.23 -12.70 9.37
N LEU A 58 13.78 -11.48 9.09
CA LEU A 58 12.60 -11.26 8.26
C LEU A 58 12.84 -11.72 6.82
N GLU A 59 14.02 -11.45 6.26
CA GLU A 59 14.44 -11.93 4.95
C GLU A 59 14.42 -13.47 4.90
N ASP A 60 15.04 -14.13 5.88
CA ASP A 60 15.03 -15.60 5.99
C ASP A 60 13.62 -16.19 6.03
N ILE A 61 12.69 -15.53 6.74
CA ILE A 61 11.28 -15.95 6.81
C ILE A 61 10.58 -15.76 5.46
N LEU A 62 10.82 -14.64 4.77
CA LEU A 62 10.20 -14.34 3.49
C LEU A 62 10.74 -15.22 2.35
N ASP A 63 12.01 -15.65 2.45
CA ASP A 63 12.66 -16.57 1.53
C ASP A 63 12.19 -18.03 1.70
N TYR A 64 11.50 -18.34 2.79
CA TYR A 64 10.85 -19.64 2.95
C TYR A 64 9.79 -19.84 1.85
N PHE A 65 9.93 -20.92 1.08
CA PHE A 65 9.14 -21.19 -0.12
C PHE A 65 7.61 -21.09 0.08
N ASP A 66 7.11 -21.39 1.28
CA ASP A 66 5.67 -21.33 1.58
C ASP A 66 5.20 -20.00 2.18
N ALA A 67 6.10 -19.09 2.54
CA ALA A 67 5.73 -17.82 3.18
C ALA A 67 4.76 -16.98 2.33
N PRO A 68 4.97 -16.82 1.00
CA PRO A 68 3.98 -16.15 0.16
C PRO A 68 2.63 -16.86 0.17
N LYS A 69 2.61 -18.19 0.16
CA LYS A 69 1.38 -18.98 0.14
C LYS A 69 0.58 -18.80 1.42
N VAL A 70 1.24 -18.75 2.59
CA VAL A 70 0.59 -18.51 3.88
C VAL A 70 -0.07 -17.14 3.88
N VAL A 71 0.64 -16.09 3.45
CA VAL A 71 0.11 -14.72 3.38
C VAL A 71 -1.08 -14.64 2.42
N ILE A 72 -0.96 -15.21 1.22
CA ILE A 72 -2.04 -15.23 0.23
C ILE A 72 -3.24 -16.02 0.74
N SER A 73 -3.03 -17.17 1.37
CA SER A 73 -4.11 -17.98 1.94
C SER A 73 -4.86 -17.21 3.02
N TYR A 74 -4.13 -16.49 3.88
CA TYR A 74 -4.74 -15.60 4.87
C TYR A 74 -5.57 -14.50 4.20
N LEU A 75 -5.02 -13.79 3.20
CA LEU A 75 -5.73 -12.73 2.48
C LEU A 75 -7.01 -13.24 1.78
N LEU A 76 -6.94 -14.40 1.14
CA LEU A 76 -8.08 -15.03 0.46
C LEU A 76 -9.16 -15.51 1.45
N SER A 77 -8.78 -15.83 2.68
CA SER A 77 -9.73 -16.26 3.73
C SER A 77 -10.51 -15.10 4.36
N ARG A 78 -10.16 -13.85 4.06
CA ARG A 78 -10.84 -12.67 4.63
C ARG A 78 -12.22 -12.50 4.01
N ASP A 79 -13.24 -12.39 4.86
CA ASP A 79 -14.56 -11.94 4.42
C ASP A 79 -14.52 -10.43 4.15
N LEU A 80 -14.72 -10.06 2.89
CA LEU A 80 -14.75 -8.68 2.41
C LEU A 80 -16.16 -8.24 1.99
N SER A 81 -17.20 -9.03 2.29
CA SER A 81 -18.59 -8.73 1.91
C SER A 81 -19.09 -7.38 2.43
N ASN A 82 -18.61 -6.95 3.60
CA ASN A 82 -18.93 -5.68 4.24
C ASN A 82 -17.87 -4.59 4.01
N TRP A 83 -16.87 -4.84 3.17
CA TRP A 83 -15.79 -3.90 2.90
C TRP A 83 -16.29 -2.74 2.01
N SER A 84 -15.96 -1.51 2.40
CA SER A 84 -16.28 -0.30 1.66
C SER A 84 -15.03 0.55 1.50
N SER A 85 -14.54 0.70 0.27
CA SER A 85 -13.39 1.55 -0.04
C SER A 85 -13.64 3.02 0.28
N GLU A 86 -14.89 3.46 0.35
CA GLU A 86 -15.26 4.85 0.70
C GLU A 86 -15.16 5.15 2.20
N LYS A 87 -14.99 4.11 3.05
CA LYS A 87 -14.91 4.24 4.52
C LYS A 87 -13.48 4.17 5.05
N ILE A 88 -12.51 4.72 4.30
CA ILE A 88 -11.17 4.88 4.84
C ILE A 88 -11.25 5.90 5.98
N SER A 89 -11.08 5.42 7.22
CA SER A 89 -11.10 6.27 8.40
C SER A 89 -9.99 7.31 8.31
N ALA A 90 -10.29 8.55 8.70
CA ALA A 90 -9.29 9.59 8.89
C ALA A 90 -8.43 9.24 10.12
N ILE A 91 -7.36 8.49 9.90
CA ILE A 91 -6.35 8.18 10.93
C ILE A 91 -5.62 9.49 11.27
N LYS A 92 -5.15 9.63 12.51
CA LYS A 92 -4.45 10.82 13.04
C LYS A 92 -3.45 11.44 12.06
N MET A 93 -2.61 10.63 11.42
CA MET A 93 -1.62 11.10 10.44
C MET A 93 -2.24 11.76 9.21
N LYS A 94 -3.38 11.26 8.73
CA LYS A 94 -4.11 11.88 7.62
C LYS A 94 -4.65 13.25 8.03
N ILE A 95 -5.12 13.40 9.27
CA ILE A 95 -5.60 14.68 9.82
C ILE A 95 -4.44 15.68 9.96
N GLU A 96 -3.25 15.22 10.37
CA GLU A 96 -2.05 16.06 10.52
C GLU A 96 -1.44 16.47 9.17
N THR A 97 -1.72 15.73 8.09
CA THR A 97 -1.23 15.99 6.73
C THR A 97 -2.17 16.89 5.91
N MET A 98 -3.47 16.94 6.26
CA MET A 98 -4.46 17.86 5.67
C MET A 98 -4.13 19.32 5.99
#